data_AF-A0A1R3EFR1-F1
#
_entry.id   AF-A0A1R3EFR1-F1
#
_cell.length_a   1.000
_cell.length_b   1.000
_cell.length_c   1.000
_cell.angle_alpha   90.00
_cell.angle_beta   90.00
_cell.angle_gamma   90.00
#
_symmetry.space_group_name_H-M   'P 1'
#
loop_
_entity.id
_entity.type
_entity.pdbx_description
1 polymer ?
#
loop_
_entity_poly.entity_id
_entity_poly.type
_entity_poly.pdbx_seq_one_letter_code
_entity_poly.pdbx_strand_id
1 'polypeptide(L)'
;MVNFVEGTRANHEKLATAKTPYRHLLKPKTGGVAFALSAMGPILDGIVDVTLAYPENQTSPFEDMLKGKMKKVVVRIKLHPMDENVNGNYFEDKAFKRRFHSWLNYTWKEKDEYLDTVYALDTLYEVETIDGLDTVHKKQEQ
;
A
#
# COMPACT_ATOMS: atom_id res chain seq x y z
N MET A 1 -0.44 -5.92 18.27
CA MET A 1 -1.25 -6.69 17.29
C MET A 1 -0.92 -6.19 15.89
N VAL A 2 -0.92 -7.06 14.88
CA VAL A 2 -0.76 -6.69 13.46
C VAL A 2 -1.95 -7.21 12.67
N ASN A 3 -2.48 -6.39 11.76
CA ASN A 3 -3.58 -6.78 10.87
C ASN A 3 -3.21 -6.49 9.41
N PHE A 4 -3.32 -7.51 8.56
CA PHE A 4 -3.19 -7.37 7.11
C PHE A 4 -4.58 -7.15 6.51
N VAL A 5 -5.02 -5.90 6.48
CA VAL A 5 -6.41 -5.55 6.13
C VAL A 5 -6.77 -5.99 4.71
N GLU A 6 -5.82 -6.03 3.78
CA GLU A 6 -6.03 -6.56 2.42
C GLU A 6 -6.12 -8.10 2.37
N GLY A 7 -5.59 -8.77 3.39
CA GLY A 7 -5.52 -10.22 3.55
C GLY A 7 -4.36 -10.88 2.78
N THR A 8 -4.12 -10.48 1.54
CA THR A 8 -2.95 -10.92 0.77
C THR A 8 -2.43 -9.76 -0.05
N ARG A 9 -1.15 -9.80 -0.44
CA ARG A 9 -0.56 -8.79 -1.33
C ARG A 9 -1.32 -8.75 -2.66
N ALA A 10 -1.65 -7.54 -3.12
CA ALA A 10 -2.04 -7.26 -4.50
C ALA A 10 -0.94 -7.70 -5.47
N ASN A 11 -1.38 -8.22 -6.61
CA ASN A 11 -0.56 -8.42 -7.80
C ASN A 11 -1.46 -8.20 -9.02
N HIS A 12 -0.86 -8.09 -10.21
CA HIS A 12 -1.58 -7.80 -11.45
C HIS A 12 -2.74 -8.80 -11.73
N GLU A 13 -2.51 -10.08 -11.51
CA GLU A 13 -3.51 -11.14 -11.73
C GLU A 13 -4.72 -11.00 -10.78
N LYS A 14 -4.47 -10.73 -9.50
CA LYS A 14 -5.51 -10.53 -8.50
C LYS A 14 -6.25 -9.22 -8.74
N LEU A 15 -5.57 -8.14 -9.11
CA LEU A 15 -6.22 -6.86 -9.38
C LEU A 15 -7.12 -6.93 -10.63
N ALA A 16 -6.69 -7.66 -11.67
CA ALA A 16 -7.48 -7.87 -12.88
C ALA A 16 -8.80 -8.64 -12.63
N THR A 17 -8.80 -9.55 -11.64
CA THR A 17 -9.96 -10.39 -11.30
C THR A 17 -10.75 -9.86 -10.11
N ALA A 18 -10.12 -9.13 -9.21
CA ALA A 18 -10.77 -8.51 -8.07
C ALA A 18 -11.58 -7.31 -8.55
N LYS A 19 -12.88 -7.32 -8.28
CA LYS A 19 -13.77 -6.16 -8.49
C LYS A 19 -13.48 -5.06 -7.47
N THR A 20 -12.28 -4.48 -7.50
CA THR A 20 -11.79 -3.43 -6.61
C THR A 20 -11.92 -2.05 -7.29
N PRO A 21 -12.31 -0.98 -6.57
CA PRO A 21 -12.33 0.37 -7.13
C PRO A 21 -10.94 1.03 -7.13
N TYR A 22 -9.94 0.37 -6.57
CA TYR A 22 -8.58 0.87 -6.37
C TYR A 22 -7.64 0.29 -7.44
N ARG A 23 -6.65 1.06 -7.86
CA ARG A 23 -5.72 0.67 -8.92
C ARG A 23 -4.62 -0.26 -8.43
N HIS A 24 -4.13 -0.03 -7.22
CA HIS A 24 -2.97 -0.71 -6.65
C HIS A 24 -3.30 -1.62 -5.46
N LEU A 25 -4.54 -1.61 -4.99
CA LEU A 25 -4.97 -2.31 -3.78
C LEU A 25 -6.20 -3.20 -4.03
N LEU A 26 -6.24 -4.35 -3.38
CA LEU A 26 -7.48 -5.12 -3.22
C LEU A 26 -8.39 -4.42 -2.21
N LYS A 27 -9.68 -4.77 -2.22
CA LYS A 27 -10.64 -4.26 -1.25
C LYS A 27 -10.24 -4.64 0.18
N PRO A 28 -10.38 -3.72 1.15
CA PRO A 28 -10.08 -4.02 2.54
C PRO A 28 -11.07 -5.06 3.10
N LYS A 29 -10.54 -6.06 3.81
CA LYS A 29 -11.31 -7.05 4.57
C LYS A 29 -11.66 -6.47 5.95
N THR A 30 -12.76 -5.73 6.00
CA THR A 30 -13.20 -4.96 7.18
C THR A 30 -13.38 -5.81 8.44
N GLY A 31 -13.84 -7.07 8.32
CA GLY A 31 -14.23 -7.88 9.48
C GLY A 31 -13.11 -8.10 10.49
N GLY A 32 -11.92 -8.47 10.04
CA GLY A 32 -10.80 -8.77 10.94
C GLY A 32 -10.29 -7.53 11.69
N VAL A 33 -10.16 -6.40 10.98
CA VAL A 33 -9.72 -5.13 11.60
C VAL A 33 -10.78 -4.56 12.54
N ALA A 34 -12.05 -4.66 12.17
CA ALA A 34 -13.16 -4.24 13.03
C ALA A 34 -13.24 -5.07 14.32
N PHE A 35 -13.07 -6.39 14.23
CA PHE A 35 -13.04 -7.27 15.39
C PHE A 35 -11.89 -6.91 16.34
N ALA A 36 -10.69 -6.79 15.77
CA ALA A 36 -9.47 -6.38 16.47
C ALA A 36 -9.65 -5.04 17.23
N LEU A 37 -10.16 -4.02 16.56
CA LEU A 37 -10.40 -2.70 17.15
C LEU A 37 -11.55 -2.71 18.16
N SER A 38 -12.61 -3.48 17.95
CA SER A 38 -13.71 -3.60 18.93
C SER A 38 -13.25 -4.30 20.21
N ALA A 39 -12.37 -5.30 20.10
CA ALA A 39 -11.88 -6.07 21.25
C ALA A 39 -10.81 -5.35 22.06
N MET A 40 -9.92 -4.59 21.40
CA MET A 40 -8.75 -3.95 22.04
C MET A 40 -8.78 -2.42 22.01
N GLY A 41 -9.78 -1.81 21.39
CA GLY A 41 -9.88 -0.34 21.25
C GLY A 41 -9.60 0.44 22.55
N PRO A 42 -10.13 0.02 23.72
CA PRO A 42 -9.90 0.71 24.98
C PRO A 42 -8.44 0.72 25.49
N ILE A 43 -7.58 -0.17 24.98
CA ILE A 43 -6.18 -0.32 25.43
C ILE A 43 -5.16 0.09 24.35
N LEU A 44 -5.63 0.56 23.19
CA LEU A 44 -4.76 1.01 22.10
C LEU A 44 -4.56 2.53 22.18
N ASP A 45 -3.31 2.97 22.07
CA ASP A 45 -2.99 4.41 21.98
C ASP A 45 -3.21 4.97 20.56
N GLY A 46 -3.20 4.10 19.55
CA GLY A 46 -3.34 4.48 18.15
C GLY A 46 -3.19 3.32 17.18
N ILE A 47 -3.43 3.61 15.90
CA ILE A 47 -3.25 2.69 14.78
C ILE A 47 -2.03 3.13 13.98
N VAL A 48 -1.04 2.26 13.90
CA VAL A 48 0.11 2.44 13.00
C VAL A 48 -0.28 1.87 11.64
N ASP A 49 -0.57 2.77 10.70
CA ASP A 49 -0.88 2.41 9.33
C ASP A 49 0.40 2.37 8.49
N VAL A 50 0.73 1.18 7.97
CA VAL A 50 1.92 0.93 7.16
C VAL A 50 1.52 0.58 5.74
N THR A 51 2.12 1.27 4.76
CA THR A 51 2.00 0.97 3.33
C THR A 51 3.38 0.68 2.76
N LEU A 52 3.50 -0.46 2.08
CA LEU A 52 4.73 -0.93 1.46
C LEU A 52 4.58 -0.93 -0.05
N ALA A 53 5.58 -0.42 -0.76
CA ALA A 53 5.65 -0.46 -2.21
C ALA A 53 7.03 -0.91 -2.69
N TYR A 54 7.04 -1.61 -3.83
CA TYR A 54 8.23 -2.17 -4.45
C TYR A 54 8.30 -1.70 -5.90
N PRO A 55 8.59 -0.41 -6.16
CA PRO A 55 8.44 0.20 -7.48
C PRO A 55 9.14 -0.60 -8.59
N GLU A 56 10.36 -1.07 -8.31
CA GLU A 56 11.22 -1.75 -9.28
C GLU A 56 11.16 -3.29 -9.19
N ASN A 57 10.36 -3.86 -8.29
CA ASN A 57 10.27 -5.30 -8.03
C ASN A 57 8.80 -5.75 -7.80
N GLN A 58 7.89 -5.33 -8.69
CA GLN A 58 6.44 -5.53 -8.49
C GLN A 58 5.98 -6.98 -8.70
N THR A 59 6.69 -7.77 -9.53
CA THR A 59 6.28 -9.12 -9.88
C THR A 59 6.48 -10.12 -8.74
N SER A 60 7.67 -10.13 -8.14
CA SER A 60 8.05 -11.12 -7.12
C SER A 60 8.95 -10.52 -6.03
N PRO A 61 8.47 -9.49 -5.29
CA PRO A 61 9.31 -8.72 -4.37
C PRO A 61 9.97 -9.58 -3.27
N PHE A 62 9.28 -10.60 -2.77
CA PHE A 62 9.84 -11.49 -1.75
C PHE A 62 10.97 -12.37 -2.31
N GLU A 63 10.81 -12.90 -3.51
CA GLU A 63 11.82 -13.72 -4.16
C GLU A 63 13.05 -12.89 -4.55
N ASP A 64 12.83 -11.71 -5.11
CA ASP A 64 13.90 -10.78 -5.46
C ASP A 64 14.69 -10.34 -4.23
N MET A 65 14.02 -10.12 -3.10
CA MET A 65 14.69 -9.85 -1.82
C MET A 65 15.60 -11.02 -1.39
N LEU A 66 15.12 -12.26 -1.43
CA LEU A 66 15.92 -13.43 -1.08
C LEU A 66 17.10 -13.66 -2.02
N LYS A 67 16.98 -13.25 -3.29
CA LYS A 67 18.02 -13.36 -4.31
C LYS A 67 18.98 -12.16 -4.36
N GLY A 68 18.82 -11.17 -3.48
CA GLY A 68 19.62 -9.94 -3.50
C GLY A 68 19.35 -9.02 -4.70
N LYS A 69 18.20 -9.18 -5.36
CA LYS A 69 17.75 -8.40 -6.52
C LYS A 69 16.79 -7.26 -6.17
N MET A 70 16.44 -7.10 -4.89
CA MET A 70 15.61 -6.00 -4.42
C MET A 70 16.35 -4.68 -4.60
N LYS A 71 15.80 -3.79 -5.41
CA LYS A 71 16.44 -2.49 -5.70
C LYS A 71 15.94 -1.40 -4.76
N LYS A 72 14.62 -1.33 -4.54
CA LYS A 72 14.00 -0.24 -3.79
C LYS A 72 12.76 -0.69 -3.05
N VAL A 73 12.68 -0.30 -1.78
CA VAL A 73 11.51 -0.49 -0.91
C VAL A 73 11.07 0.87 -0.42
N VAL A 74 9.82 1.23 -0.69
CA VAL A 74 9.20 2.46 -0.17
C VAL A 74 8.28 2.10 0.97
N VAL A 75 8.48 2.73 2.12
CA VAL A 75 7.67 2.54 3.32
C VAL A 75 7.01 3.86 3.69
N ARG A 76 5.68 3.88 3.73
CA ARG A 76 4.90 5.00 4.27
C ARG A 76 4.27 4.58 5.58
N ILE A 77 4.46 5.40 6.61
CA ILE A 77 3.86 5.19 7.93
C ILE A 77 2.96 6.40 8.24
N LYS A 78 1.70 6.13 8.61
CA LYS A 78 0.77 7.10 9.16
C LYS A 78 0.36 6.65 10.56
N LEU A 79 0.20 7.60 11.47
CA LEU A 79 -0.39 7.34 12.79
C LEU A 79 -1.82 7.87 12.78
N HIS A 80 -2.78 7.01 13.09
CA HIS A 80 -4.16 7.41 13.31
C HIS A 80 -4.48 7.33 14.81
N PRO A 81 -5.00 8.41 15.42
CA PRO A 81 -5.44 8.37 16.81
C PRO A 81 -6.67 7.46 16.95
N MET A 82 -6.92 6.97 18.16
CA MET A 82 -8.15 6.24 18.49
C MET A 82 -9.35 7.20 18.64
N ASP A 83 -9.76 7.81 17.52
CA ASP A 83 -10.91 8.71 17.44
C ASP A 83 -12.26 7.97 17.36
N GLU A 84 -13.35 8.71 17.26
CA GLU A 84 -14.73 8.19 17.18
C GLU A 84 -15.05 7.35 15.92
N ASN A 85 -14.16 7.35 14.92
CA ASN A 85 -14.32 6.55 13.71
C ASN A 85 -13.79 5.14 13.89
N VAL A 86 -12.82 4.95 14.78
CA VAL A 86 -12.13 3.66 15.00
C VAL A 86 -12.33 3.10 16.41
N ASN A 87 -12.78 3.93 17.36
CA ASN A 87 -13.08 3.54 18.73
C ASN A 87 -14.59 3.45 18.96
N GLY A 88 -15.13 2.23 18.93
CA GLY A 88 -16.55 1.97 19.12
C GLY A 88 -16.95 0.52 18.86
N ASN A 89 -18.24 0.22 19.03
CA ASN A 89 -18.77 -1.14 18.89
C ASN A 89 -19.25 -1.42 17.46
N TYR A 90 -18.40 -2.06 16.65
CA TYR A 90 -18.70 -2.36 15.25
C TYR A 90 -19.89 -3.31 15.04
N PHE A 91 -20.16 -4.19 16.00
CA PHE A 91 -21.14 -5.26 15.84
C PHE A 91 -22.55 -4.84 16.23
N GLU A 92 -22.68 -3.98 17.23
CA GLU A 92 -23.97 -3.59 17.80
C GLU A 92 -24.39 -2.16 17.41
N ASP A 93 -23.45 -1.27 17.07
CA ASP A 93 -23.74 0.11 16.65
C ASP A 93 -23.67 0.27 15.12
N LYS A 94 -24.85 0.37 14.49
CA LYS A 94 -24.99 0.60 13.04
C LYS A 94 -24.42 1.95 12.58
N ALA A 95 -24.51 2.99 13.40
CA ALA A 95 -23.99 4.31 13.05
C ALA A 95 -22.47 4.31 13.10
N PHE A 96 -21.87 3.74 14.14
CA PHE A 96 -20.43 3.52 14.22
C PHE A 96 -19.91 2.66 13.06
N LYS A 97 -20.58 1.54 12.77
CA LYS A 97 -20.24 0.69 11.62
C LYS A 97 -20.15 1.48 10.32
N ARG A 98 -21.12 2.37 10.05
CA ARG A 98 -21.08 3.25 8.87
C ARG A 98 -19.88 4.20 8.88
N ARG A 99 -19.61 4.87 10.00
CA ARG A 99 -18.45 5.77 10.15
C ARG A 99 -17.13 5.02 9.93
N PHE A 100 -16.97 3.86 10.55
CA PHE A 100 -15.79 3.01 10.40
C PHE A 100 -15.57 2.59 8.94
N HIS A 101 -16.62 2.17 8.24
CA HIS A 101 -16.54 1.84 6.81
C HIS A 101 -16.13 3.04 5.96
N SER A 102 -16.72 4.21 6.22
CA SER A 102 -16.35 5.45 5.52
C SER A 102 -14.90 5.84 5.76
N TRP A 103 -14.43 5.79 7.03
CA TRP A 103 -13.05 6.03 7.39
C TRP A 103 -12.10 5.05 6.70
N LEU A 104 -12.40 3.76 6.76
CA LEU A 104 -11.54 2.73 6.17
C LEU A 104 -11.41 2.89 4.66
N ASN A 105 -12.52 3.17 3.96
CA ASN A 105 -12.51 3.43 2.52
C ASN A 105 -11.74 4.70 2.16
N TYR A 106 -11.86 5.76 2.96
CA TYR A 106 -11.10 6.99 2.78
C TYR A 106 -9.59 6.73 2.93
N THR A 107 -9.18 6.07 4.03
CA THR A 107 -7.79 5.67 4.25
C THR A 107 -7.26 4.81 3.11
N TRP A 108 -8.09 3.90 2.58
CA TRP A 108 -7.72 3.05 1.44
C TRP A 108 -7.52 3.85 0.15
N LYS A 109 -8.41 4.81 -0.13
CA LYS A 109 -8.30 5.70 -1.28
C LYS A 109 -7.03 6.56 -1.21
N GLU A 110 -6.73 7.14 -0.05
CA GLU A 110 -5.49 7.90 0.18
C GLU A 110 -4.22 7.07 0.01
N LYS A 111 -4.28 5.76 0.31
CA LYS A 111 -3.16 4.85 0.06
C LYS A 111 -2.99 4.57 -1.42
N ASP A 112 -4.08 4.32 -2.13
CA ASP A 112 -4.08 4.05 -3.56
C ASP A 112 -3.51 5.25 -4.34
N GLU A 113 -3.98 6.46 -4.03
CA GLU A 113 -3.49 7.71 -4.63
C GLU A 113 -2.00 7.96 -4.31
N TYR A 114 -1.55 7.62 -3.10
CA TYR A 114 -0.12 7.70 -2.78
C TYR A 114 0.70 6.67 -3.58
N LEU A 115 0.19 5.46 -3.74
CA LEU A 115 0.85 4.42 -4.53
C LEU A 115 0.95 4.83 -5.99
N ASP A 116 -0.06 5.50 -6.56
CA ASP A 116 0.02 6.11 -7.89
C ASP A 116 1.27 7.01 -7.99
N THR A 117 1.52 7.87 -6.99
CA THR A 117 2.71 8.75 -7.02
C THR A 117 4.02 7.97 -6.94
N VAL A 118 4.07 6.92 -6.11
CA VAL A 118 5.29 6.11 -5.94
C VAL A 118 5.62 5.36 -7.23
N TYR A 119 4.62 4.80 -7.89
CA TYR A 119 4.82 4.04 -9.13
C TYR A 119 4.98 4.95 -10.35
N ALA A 120 4.42 6.16 -10.36
CA ALA A 120 4.65 7.14 -11.42
C ALA A 120 6.07 7.72 -11.40
N LEU A 121 6.64 7.96 -10.21
CA LEU A 121 8.02 8.45 -10.08
C LEU A 121 9.03 7.48 -10.70
N ASP A 122 8.80 6.17 -10.59
CA ASP A 122 9.65 5.15 -11.21
C ASP A 122 9.68 5.26 -12.74
N THR A 123 8.52 5.47 -13.35
CA THR A 123 8.40 5.68 -14.80
C THR A 123 9.14 6.95 -15.26
N LEU A 124 9.19 8.00 -14.43
CA LEU A 124 9.89 9.24 -14.78
C LEU A 124 11.42 9.09 -14.68
N TYR A 125 11.94 8.32 -13.70
CA TYR A 125 13.37 8.03 -13.61
C TYR A 125 13.87 7.12 -14.74
N GLU A 126 13.06 6.17 -15.22
CA GLU A 126 13.41 5.39 -16.42
C GLU A 126 13.57 6.27 -17.65
N VAL A 127 12.65 7.21 -17.90
CA VAL A 127 12.72 8.12 -19.06
C VAL A 127 13.95 9.02 -19.03
N GLU A 128 14.31 9.59 -17.86
CA GLU A 128 15.54 10.40 -17.72
C GLU A 128 16.83 9.59 -17.96
N THR A 129 16.81 8.28 -17.70
CA THR A 129 18.01 7.44 -17.87
C THR A 129 18.23 7.04 -19.34
N ILE A 130 17.19 7.05 -20.18
CA ILE A 130 17.24 6.56 -21.57
C ILE A 130 17.82 7.62 -22.54
N ASP A 131 17.74 8.92 -22.22
CA ASP A 131 18.21 10.00 -23.10
C ASP A 131 19.67 10.46 -22.85
N GLY A 132 20.39 9.86 -21.89
CA GLY A 132 21.60 10.47 -21.33
C GLY A 132 22.97 9.93 -21.72
N LEU A 133 23.13 8.70 -22.21
CA LEU A 133 24.47 8.10 -22.40
C LEU A 133 24.51 7.07 -23.53
N ASP A 134 24.65 7.52 -24.78
CA ASP A 134 25.08 6.61 -25.87
C ASP A 134 25.81 7.29 -27.06
N THR A 135 26.52 8.39 -26.84
CA THR A 135 27.39 8.96 -27.90
C THR A 135 28.73 9.47 -27.37
N VAL A 136 29.69 8.55 -27.20
CA VAL A 136 31.07 8.80 -27.67
C VAL A 136 31.59 7.52 -28.33
N HIS A 137 31.54 7.52 -29.66
CA HIS A 137 32.12 6.52 -30.52
C HIS A 137 33.65 6.40 -30.36
N LYS A 138 34.12 5.15 -30.41
CA LYS A 138 35.43 4.77 -30.96
C LYS A 138 35.73 5.53 -32.26
N LYS A 139 36.91 6.16 -32.34
CA LYS A 139 37.83 6.38 -33.48
C LYS A 139 38.99 7.23 -32.93
N GLN A 140 40.28 7.06 -33.19
CA GLN A 140 41.03 6.21 -34.11
C GLN A 140 42.50 6.19 -33.66
N GLU A 141 43.23 5.18 -34.13
CA GLU A 141 44.68 5.06 -34.20
C GLU A 141 45.41 6.36 -34.56
N GLN A 142 46.41 6.73 -33.75
CA GLN A 142 47.82 6.93 -34.15
C GLN A 142 48.69 7.16 -32.92
#